data_AF-A0AAP0LSQ4-F1
#
_entry.id   AF-A0AAP0LSQ4-F1
#
_cell.length_a   1.000
_cell.length_b   1.000
_cell.length_c   1.000
_cell.angle_alpha   90.00
_cell.angle_beta   90.00
_cell.angle_gamma   90.00
#
_symmetry.space_group_name_H-M   'P 1'
#
loop_
_entity.id
_entity.type
_entity.pdbx_description
1 polymer ?
#
loop_
_entity_poly.entity_id
_entity_poly.type
_entity_poly.pdbx_seq_one_letter_code
_entity_poly.pdbx_strand_id
1 'polypeptide(L)'
;MKLWPWLFQQHLMDPSKPITIPLDKSFRGNAIDLPDTDPRVQRTVEGFEPEQISISLSSTHDSVWISWITGIEIEVRGEAGVPRRSHSDAQVSKLKLLW
;
A
#
# COMPACT_ATOMS: atom_id res chain seq x y z
N MET A 1 35.98 -29.24 7.97
CA MET A 1 34.86 -28.69 7.18
C MET A 1 33.86 -28.08 8.13
N LYS A 2 33.67 -26.76 8.13
CA LYS A 2 32.63 -26.08 8.92
C LYS A 2 31.37 -26.03 8.06
N LEU A 3 30.35 -26.77 8.46
CA LEU A 3 29.01 -26.65 7.88
C LEU A 3 28.41 -25.30 8.34
N TRP A 4 27.94 -24.49 7.40
CA TRP A 4 27.32 -23.20 7.66
C TRP A 4 25.92 -23.40 8.30
N PRO A 5 25.44 -22.53 9.21
CA PRO A 5 24.26 -22.78 10.04
C PRO A 5 22.90 -22.74 9.32
N TRP A 6 22.87 -22.53 8.01
CA TRP A 6 21.64 -22.22 7.26
C TRP A 6 21.08 -23.41 6.46
N LEU A 7 21.41 -24.64 6.83
CA LEU A 7 20.87 -25.83 6.17
C LEU A 7 19.59 -26.31 6.87
N PHE A 8 18.46 -25.78 6.39
CA PHE A 8 17.06 -26.25 6.55
C PHE A 8 16.54 -26.61 7.95
N GLN A 9 15.69 -25.75 8.53
CA GLN A 9 14.72 -26.20 9.52
C GLN A 9 13.37 -26.43 8.81
N GLN A 10 13.15 -27.65 8.30
CA GLN A 10 11.81 -28.10 7.93
C GLN A 10 11.02 -28.40 9.21
N HIS A 11 9.87 -27.73 9.36
CA HIS A 11 9.10 -27.72 10.60
C HIS A 11 8.44 -29.07 10.88
N LEU A 12 9.09 -29.90 11.69
CA LEU A 12 8.44 -31.04 12.35
C LEU A 12 8.98 -31.40 13.73
N MET A 13 10.12 -30.88 14.19
CA MET A 13 10.68 -31.26 15.49
C MET A 13 11.28 -30.06 16.22
N ASP A 14 10.82 -29.86 17.46
CA ASP A 14 11.25 -28.90 18.50
C ASP A 14 11.26 -27.40 18.11
N PRO A 15 10.72 -26.47 18.93
CA PRO A 15 10.88 -25.05 18.69
C PRO A 15 12.34 -24.66 18.48
N SER A 16 12.60 -23.94 17.39
CA SER A 16 13.91 -23.38 17.11
C SER A 16 14.40 -22.52 18.29
N LYS A 17 15.67 -22.68 18.66
CA LYS A 17 16.29 -21.86 19.70
C LYS A 17 16.15 -20.36 19.35
N PRO A 18 15.83 -19.48 20.30
CA PRO A 18 15.69 -18.06 20.02
C PRO A 18 17.02 -17.47 19.54
N ILE A 19 16.95 -16.65 18.50
CA ILE A 19 18.10 -15.93 17.94
C ILE A 19 17.81 -14.43 18.06
N THR A 20 18.71 -13.69 18.70
CA THR A 20 18.68 -12.21 18.72
C THR A 20 19.69 -11.69 17.71
N ILE A 21 19.20 -10.96 16.70
CA ILE A 21 20.07 -10.26 15.76
C ILE A 21 20.54 -8.97 16.45
N PRO A 22 21.86 -8.70 16.50
CA PRO A 22 22.38 -7.49 17.13
C PRO A 22 21.87 -6.26 16.40
N LEU A 23 21.57 -5.22 17.18
CA LEU A 23 21.14 -3.93 16.64
C LEU A 23 22.25 -3.30 15.80
N ASP A 24 21.91 -2.93 14.56
CA ASP A 24 22.79 -2.16 13.70
C ASP A 24 22.95 -0.74 14.27
N LYS A 25 24.18 -0.40 14.67
CA LYS A 25 24.51 0.89 15.29
C LYS A 25 24.75 2.00 14.27
N SER A 26 24.75 1.69 12.97
CA SER A 26 24.92 2.66 11.89
C SER A 26 23.62 3.41 11.53
N PHE A 27 22.74 3.63 12.52
CA PHE A 27 21.39 4.16 12.36
C PHE A 27 21.29 5.26 11.29
N ARG A 28 20.38 5.07 10.34
CA ARG A 28 20.12 6.01 9.23
C ARG A 28 19.25 7.21 9.65
N GLY A 29 19.04 7.42 10.94
CA GLY A 29 18.05 8.37 11.48
C GLY A 29 16.63 7.83 11.40
N ASN A 30 15.65 8.74 11.46
CA ASN A 30 14.24 8.40 11.30
C ASN A 30 13.90 8.25 9.81
N ALA A 31 12.95 7.37 9.49
CA ALA A 31 12.38 7.34 8.15
C ALA A 31 11.73 8.70 7.84
N ILE A 32 11.93 9.19 6.62
CA ILE A 32 11.31 10.39 6.11
C ILE A 32 10.18 9.95 5.17
N ASP A 33 8.96 10.44 5.43
CA ASP A 33 7.81 10.15 4.58
C ASP A 33 8.03 10.67 3.16
N LEU A 34 7.43 9.99 2.18
CA LEU A 34 7.45 10.48 0.81
C LEU A 34 6.69 11.82 0.75
N PRO A 35 7.25 12.86 0.11
CA PRO A 35 6.54 14.11 -0.06
C PRO A 35 5.34 13.92 -0.98
N ASP A 36 4.34 14.78 -0.86
CA ASP A 36 3.17 14.85 -1.76
C ASP A 36 3.56 15.16 -3.22
N THR A 37 4.74 15.74 -3.43
CA THR A 37 5.35 15.97 -4.75
C THR A 37 6.01 14.73 -5.35
N ASP A 38 6.13 13.61 -4.64
CA ASP A 38 6.66 12.38 -5.22
C ASP A 38 5.71 11.86 -6.32
N PRO A 39 6.19 11.57 -7.54
CA PRO A 39 5.33 11.16 -8.65
C PRO A 39 4.55 9.86 -8.39
N ARG A 40 4.93 9.06 -7.37
CA ARG A 40 4.21 7.84 -6.99
C ARG A 40 2.97 8.09 -6.14
N VAL A 41 2.86 9.26 -5.51
CA VAL A 41 1.70 9.65 -4.69
C VAL A 41 0.85 10.72 -5.38
N GLN A 42 1.33 11.27 -6.49
CA GLN A 42 0.53 12.12 -7.35
C GLN A 42 -0.47 11.31 -8.17
N ARG A 43 -1.60 11.95 -8.48
CA ARG A 43 -2.60 11.39 -9.37
C ARG A 43 -2.06 11.25 -10.80
N THR A 44 -2.23 10.08 -11.40
CA THR A 44 -1.77 9.76 -12.76
C THR A 44 -2.89 9.54 -13.78
N VAL A 45 -4.15 9.77 -13.38
CA VAL A 45 -5.34 9.50 -14.20
C VAL A 45 -6.20 10.76 -14.35
N GLU A 46 -6.93 10.86 -15.45
CA GLU A 46 -7.80 12.03 -15.75
C GLU A 46 -9.28 11.74 -15.45
N GLY A 47 -10.05 12.76 -15.09
CA GLY A 47 -11.50 12.65 -14.90
C GLY A 47 -11.93 11.59 -13.88
N PHE A 48 -12.77 10.64 -14.30
CA PHE A 48 -13.30 9.55 -13.46
C PHE A 48 -12.64 8.20 -13.74
N GLU A 49 -11.45 8.20 -14.34
CA GLU A 49 -10.66 6.98 -14.49
C GLU A 49 -10.32 6.37 -13.11
N PRO A 50 -10.24 5.03 -13.02
CA PRO A 50 -9.97 4.34 -11.76
C PRO A 50 -8.51 4.53 -11.32
N GLU A 51 -8.34 4.86 -10.05
CA GLU A 51 -7.04 4.91 -9.36
C GLU A 51 -7.08 4.09 -8.07
N GLN A 52 -5.91 3.85 -7.47
CA GLN A 52 -5.76 3.12 -6.21
C GLN A 52 -6.46 1.75 -6.24
N ILE A 53 -6.25 1.02 -7.34
CA ILE A 53 -6.86 -0.30 -7.57
C ILE A 53 -6.25 -1.29 -6.58
N SER A 54 -7.11 -2.01 -5.86
CA SER A 54 -6.73 -3.05 -4.91
C SER A 54 -7.48 -4.35 -5.19
N ILE A 55 -6.78 -5.47 -5.00
CA ILE A 55 -7.32 -6.82 -5.15
C ILE A 55 -7.13 -7.55 -3.83
N SER A 56 -8.20 -8.15 -3.33
CA SER A 56 -8.21 -8.88 -2.06
C SER A 56 -8.79 -10.28 -2.23
N LEU A 57 -8.26 -11.23 -1.46
CA LEU A 57 -8.79 -12.59 -1.41
C LEU A 57 -10.24 -12.60 -0.93
N SER A 58 -11.03 -13.54 -1.45
CA SER A 58 -12.33 -13.87 -0.88
C SER A 58 -12.21 -14.96 0.18
N SER A 59 -13.35 -15.37 0.72
CA SER A 59 -13.45 -16.52 1.64
C SER A 59 -13.09 -17.85 0.98
N THR A 60 -13.22 -17.91 -0.35
CA THR A 60 -12.98 -19.09 -1.18
C THR A 60 -12.08 -18.71 -2.36
N HIS A 61 -11.33 -19.69 -2.89
CA HIS A 61 -10.33 -19.47 -3.94
C HIS A 61 -10.93 -19.20 -5.34
N ASP A 62 -12.23 -19.44 -5.50
CA ASP A 62 -13.00 -19.22 -6.74
C ASP A 62 -13.41 -17.76 -6.94
N SER A 63 -13.00 -16.85 -6.05
CA SER A 63 -13.39 -15.46 -6.15
C SER A 63 -12.41 -14.47 -5.53
N VAL A 64 -12.47 -13.24 -6.02
CA VAL A 64 -11.69 -12.12 -5.52
C VAL A 64 -12.55 -10.87 -5.41
N TRP A 65 -12.12 -9.95 -4.55
CA TRP A 65 -12.65 -8.59 -4.51
C TRP A 65 -11.72 -7.65 -5.27
N ILE A 66 -12.30 -6.81 -6.11
CA ILE A 66 -11.61 -5.69 -6.77
C ILE A 66 -12.25 -4.40 -6.28
N SER A 67 -11.44 -3.43 -5.87
CA SER A 67 -11.88 -2.10 -5.46
C SER A 67 -11.00 -1.02 -6.06
N TRP A 68 -11.57 0.16 -6.30
CA TRP A 68 -10.87 1.33 -6.83
C TRP A 68 -11.58 2.62 -6.40
N ILE A 69 -10.91 3.74 -6.60
CA ILE A 69 -11.44 5.08 -6.39
C ILE A 69 -11.60 5.76 -7.75
N THR A 70 -12.69 6.49 -7.93
CA THR A 70 -12.90 7.43 -9.05
C THR A 70 -13.28 8.80 -8.48
N GLY A 71 -12.95 9.89 -9.14
CA GLY A 71 -13.38 11.22 -8.72
C GLY A 71 -12.45 12.31 -9.20
N ILE A 72 -12.92 13.56 -9.17
CA ILE A 72 -12.16 14.73 -9.62
C ILE A 72 -11.72 15.50 -8.36
N GLU A 73 -10.44 15.86 -8.28
CA GLU A 73 -10.04 16.94 -7.37
C GLU A 73 -10.38 18.27 -8.04
N ILE A 74 -11.48 18.90 -7.60
CA ILE A 74 -11.84 20.23 -8.08
C ILE A 74 -11.08 21.23 -7.21
N GLU A 75 -10.03 21.85 -7.74
CA GLU A 75 -9.51 23.08 -7.14
C GLU A 75 -10.51 24.20 -7.43
N VAL A 76 -11.45 24.43 -6.50
CA VAL A 76 -12.33 25.59 -6.57
C VAL A 76 -11.49 26.82 -6.23
N ARG A 77 -11.08 27.57 -7.26
CA ARG A 77 -10.54 28.91 -7.07
C ARG A 77 -11.62 29.79 -6.44
N GLY A 78 -11.46 30.08 -5.15
CA GLY A 78 -12.29 31.07 -4.47
C GLY A 78 -12.02 32.46 -5.06
N GLU A 79 -13.08 33.27 -5.15
CA GLU A 79 -12.93 34.72 -5.28
C GLU A 79 -12.05 35.20 -4.12
N ALA A 80 -10.93 35.88 -4.44
CA ALA A 80 -9.87 36.32 -3.53
C ALA A 80 -8.72 35.33 -3.20
N GLY A 81 -8.35 34.43 -4.12
CA GLY A 81 -7.00 33.82 -4.13
C GLY A 81 -6.70 32.88 -2.94
N VAL A 82 -7.70 32.54 -2.14
CA VAL A 82 -7.60 31.53 -1.09
C VAL A 82 -8.06 30.20 -1.69
N PRO A 83 -7.19 29.16 -1.74
CA PRO A 83 -7.60 27.83 -2.14
C PRO A 83 -8.66 27.32 -1.17
N ARG A 84 -9.88 27.04 -1.65
CA ARG A 84 -10.84 26.23 -0.90
C ARG A 84 -10.74 24.82 -1.44
N ARG A 85 -10.30 23.87 -0.60
CA ARG A 85 -10.52 22.44 -0.88
C ARG A 85 -12.03 22.24 -0.98
N SER A 86 -12.54 21.95 -2.17
CA SER A 86 -13.93 21.51 -2.30
C SER A 86 -14.05 20.08 -1.78
N HIS A 87 -15.26 19.72 -1.36
CA HIS A 87 -15.60 18.34 -1.04
C HIS A 87 -15.14 17.40 -2.17
N SER A 88 -14.47 16.32 -1.80
CA SER A 88 -14.00 15.28 -2.71
C SER A 88 -15.19 14.50 -3.25
N ASP A 89 -15.45 14.57 -4.56
CA ASP A 89 -16.41 13.69 -5.25
C ASP A 89 -15.85 12.27 -5.45
N ALA A 90 -14.93 11.85 -4.57
CA ALA A 90 -14.30 10.55 -4.59
C ALA A 90 -15.33 9.47 -4.25
N GLN A 91 -15.57 8.58 -5.20
CA GLN A 91 -16.44 7.41 -5.06
C GLN A 91 -15.58 6.16 -4.96
N VAL A 92 -15.84 5.36 -3.93
CA VAL A 92 -15.22 4.03 -3.76
C VAL A 92 -16.14 3.00 -4.40
N SER A 93 -15.62 2.28 -5.37
CA SER A 93 -16.35 1.19 -6.05
C SER A 93 -15.75 -0.16 -5.66
N LYS A 94 -16.60 -1.20 -5.62
CA LYS A 94 -16.19 -2.57 -5.28
C LYS A 94 -16.99 -3.60 -6.08
N LEU A 95 -16.29 -4.59 -6.62
CA LEU A 95 -16.88 -5.71 -7.38
C LEU A 95 -16.30 -7.04 -6.87
N LYS A 96 -17.13 -8.08 -6.79
CA LYS A 96 -16.69 -9.47 -6.59
C LYS A 96 -16.69 -10.18 -7.94
N LEU A 97 -15.54 -10.73 -8.34
CA LEU A 97 -15.45 -11.60 -9.52
C LEU A 97 -15.51 -13.06 -9.08
N LEU A 98 -16.24 -13.86 -9.86
CA LEU A 98 -16.44 -15.30 -9.70
C LEU A 98 -15.87 -16.00 -10.94
N TRP A 99 -15.24 -17.15 -10.76
CA TRP A 99 -14.79 -18.03 -11.85
C TRP A 99 -15.52 -19.36 -11.78
#